data_AF-A0A2N7VBG1-F1
#
_entry.id   AF-A0A2N7VBG1-F1
#
_cell.length_a   1.000
_cell.length_b   1.000
_cell.length_c   1.000
_cell.angle_alpha   90.00
_cell.angle_beta   90.00
_cell.angle_gamma   90.00
#
_symmetry.space_group_name_H-M   'P 1'
#
loop_
_entity.id
_entity.type
_entity.pdbx_description
1 polymer ?
#
loop_
_entity_poly.entity_id
_entity_poly.type
_entity_poly.pdbx_seq_one_letter_code
_entity_poly.pdbx_strand_id
1 'polypeptide(L)' 'MPPNQITEWKRQLQERAADVFGAGGALSNEPPVDPKPLHAKIGQLALENDSLSGALDKAGLLSANK' A
#
# COMPACT_ATOMS: atom_id res chain seq x y z
N MET A 1 38.48 -20.46 -6.24
CA MET A 1 37.99 -19.53 -5.21
C MET A 1 36.48 -19.67 -5.16
N PRO A 2 35.88 -20.08 -4.03
CA PRO A 2 34.44 -20.28 -3.92
C PRO A 2 33.71 -18.95 -4.14
N PRO A 3 32.54 -18.93 -4.79
CA PRO A 3 31.84 -17.70 -5.09
C PRO A 3 31.38 -17.05 -3.77
N ASN A 4 31.90 -15.85 -3.49
CA ASN A 4 31.48 -15.07 -2.35
C ASN A 4 30.02 -14.64 -2.58
N GLN A 5 29.13 -14.88 -1.61
CA GLN A 5 27.67 -14.64 -1.76
C GLN A 5 27.37 -13.18 -2.18
N ILE A 6 28.20 -12.24 -1.75
CA ILE A 6 28.12 -10.82 -2.12
C ILE A 6 28.27 -10.62 -3.64
N THR A 7 29.16 -11.37 -4.30
CA THR A 7 29.38 -11.28 -5.74
C THR A 7 28.17 -11.80 -6.51
N GLU A 8 27.56 -12.88 -6.01
CA GLU A 8 26.36 -13.46 -6.61
C GLU A 8 25.15 -12.53 -6.44
N TRP A 9 24.96 -11.94 -5.26
CA TRP A 9 23.90 -10.95 -5.04
C TRP A 9 24.08 -9.69 -5.90
N LYS A 10 25.30 -9.22 -6.08
CA LYS A 10 25.59 -8.07 -6.95
C LYS A 10 25.23 -8.39 -8.41
N ARG A 11 25.58 -9.59 -8.89
CA ARG A 11 25.23 -10.05 -10.24
C ARG A 11 23.71 -10.10 -10.41
N GLN A 12 23.00 -10.75 -9.48
CA GLN A 12 21.54 -10.85 -9.50
C GLN A 12 20.86 -9.47 -9.49
N LEU A 13 21.34 -8.54 -8.66
CA LEU A 13 20.81 -7.18 -8.62
C LEU A 13 21.01 -6.46 -9.95
N GLN A 14 22.20 -6.56 -10.55
CA GLN A 14 22.50 -5.90 -11.83
C GLN A 14 21.66 -6.47 -12.99
N GLU A 15 21.47 -7.78 -13.02
CA GLU A 15 20.65 -8.46 -14.04
C GLU A 15 19.17 -8.11 -13.92
N ARG A 16 18.65 -7.98 -12.68
CA ARG A 16 17.23 -7.72 -12.42
C ARG A 16 16.89 -6.24 -12.26
N ALA A 17 17.88 -5.34 -12.17
CA ALA A 17 17.64 -3.92 -11.98
C ALA A 17 16.82 -3.31 -13.13
N ALA A 18 17.07 -3.74 -14.37
CA ALA A 18 16.30 -3.29 -15.53
C ALA A 18 14.85 -3.80 -15.50
N ASP A 19 14.60 -5.00 -14.96
CA ASP A 19 13.27 -5.58 -14.81
C ASP A 19 12.41 -4.83 -13.77
N VAL A 20 13.03 -4.16 -12.80
CA VAL A 20 12.34 -3.45 -11.71
C VAL A 20 12.29 -1.93 -11.93
N PHE A 21 13.39 -1.35 -12.39
CA PHE A 21 13.58 0.10 -12.51
C PHE A 21 13.63 0.61 -13.96
N GLY A 22 13.64 -0.27 -14.95
CA GLY A 22 13.56 0.10 -16.36
C GLY A 22 12.16 0.57 -16.76
N ALA A 23 12.07 1.32 -17.86
CA ALA A 23 10.79 1.82 -18.40
C ALA A 23 9.82 0.70 -18.87
N GLY A 24 10.27 -0.55 -18.88
CA GLY A 24 9.49 -1.74 -19.15
C GLY A 24 9.40 -2.69 -17.94
N GLY A 25 9.68 -2.19 -16.72
CA GLY A 25 9.43 -2.96 -15.52
C GLY A 25 7.97 -3.34 -15.53
N ALA A 26 7.71 -4.66 -15.48
CA ALA A 26 6.42 -5.28 -15.78
C ALA A 26 5.30 -4.31 -15.40
N LEU A 27 4.72 -3.64 -16.40
CA LEU A 27 3.53 -2.83 -16.21
C LEU A 27 2.65 -3.72 -15.38
N SER A 28 2.40 -3.32 -14.13
CA SER A 28 1.67 -4.14 -13.17
C SER A 28 0.54 -4.76 -13.96
N ASN A 29 0.51 -6.09 -14.08
CA ASN A 29 -0.53 -6.76 -14.86
C ASN A 29 -1.92 -6.53 -14.20
N GLU A 30 -1.92 -5.82 -13.07
CA GLU A 30 -3.05 -5.16 -12.47
C GLU A 30 -3.62 -4.08 -13.39
N PRO A 31 -4.91 -4.14 -13.72
CA PRO A 31 -5.59 -3.10 -14.47
C PRO A 31 -5.32 -1.72 -13.86
N PRO A 32 -5.20 -0.65 -14.69
CA PRO A 32 -5.09 0.71 -14.17
C PRO A 32 -6.25 1.00 -13.23
N VAL A 33 -5.95 1.22 -11.95
CA VAL A 33 -6.97 1.55 -10.94
C VAL A 33 -7.28 3.04 -11.05
N ASP A 34 -8.55 3.40 -11.23
CA ASP A 34 -8.99 4.80 -11.17
C ASP A 34 -8.94 5.28 -9.71
N PRO A 35 -8.11 6.29 -9.36
CA PRO A 35 -8.03 6.79 -7.99
C PRO A 35 -9.26 7.59 -7.57
N LYS A 36 -10.06 8.12 -8.50
CA LYS A 36 -11.24 8.95 -8.18
C LYS A 36 -12.28 8.22 -7.32
N PRO A 37 -12.77 7.02 -7.69
CA PRO A 37 -13.72 6.29 -6.85
C PRO A 37 -13.14 5.92 -5.49
N LEU A 38 -11.83 5.67 -5.41
CA LEU A 38 -11.15 5.38 -4.15
C LEU A 38 -11.15 6.60 -3.22
N HIS A 39 -10.76 7.78 -3.72
CA HIS A 39 -10.78 9.01 -2.93
C HIS A 39 -12.20 9.40 -2.50
N ALA A 40 -13.20 9.22 -3.37
CA ALA A 40 -14.60 9.42 -3.00
C ALA A 40 -15.01 8.49 -1.84
N LYS A 41 -14.66 7.20 -1.92
CA LYS A 41 -14.96 6.23 -0.86
C LYS A 41 -14.23 6.51 0.44
N ILE A 42 -12.97 6.97 0.38
CA ILE A 42 -12.21 7.41 1.56
C ILE A 42 -12.90 8.59 2.23
N GLY A 43 -13.31 9.61 1.47
CA GLY A 43 -14.02 10.77 2.00
C GLY A 43 -15.36 10.42 2.64
N GLN A 44 -16.14 9.55 2.00
CA GLN A 44 -17.41 9.05 2.55
C GLN A 44 -17.19 8.30 3.86
N LEU A 45 -16.25 7.35 3.90
CA LEU A 45 -15.96 6.56 5.10
C LEU A 45 -15.44 7.43 6.25
N ALA A 46 -14.67 8.48 5.96
CA ALA A 46 -14.22 9.43 6.98
C ALA A 46 -15.42 10.16 7.62
N LEU A 47 -16.36 10.65 6.82
CA LEU A 47 -17.56 11.31 7.32
C LEU A 47 -18.46 10.36 8.12
N GLU A 48 -18.65 9.13 7.64
CA GLU A 48 -19.43 8.10 8.35
C GLU A 48 -18.79 7.75 9.69
N ASN A 49 -17.47 7.56 9.75
CA ASN A 49 -16.75 7.27 10.99
C ASN A 49 -16.84 8.43 11.99
N ASP A 50 -16.68 9.68 11.55
CA ASP A 50 -16.80 10.86 12.43
C ASP A 50 -18.22 10.96 13.02
N SER A 51 -19.25 10.70 12.20
CA SER A 51 -20.64 10.64 12.66
C SER A 51 -20.85 9.54 13.70
N LEU A 52 -20.33 8.34 13.45
CA LEU A 52 -20.47 7.20 14.36
C LEU A 52 -19.72 7.42 15.67
N SER A 53 -18.47 7.92 15.60
CA SER A 53 -17.69 8.28 16.78
C SER A 53 -18.44 9.30 17.62
N GLY A 54 -18.91 10.40 17.01
CA GLY A 54 -19.68 11.41 17.72
C GLY A 54 -21.02 10.91 18.29
N ALA A 55 -21.64 9.92 17.67
CA ALA A 55 -22.85 9.28 18.20
C ALA A 55 -22.53 8.38 19.41
N LEU A 56 -21.44 7.61 19.35
CA LEU A 56 -20.98 6.76 20.44
C LEU A 56 -20.54 7.58 21.66
N ASP A 57 -19.88 8.73 21.43
CA ASP A 57 -19.51 9.70 22.47
C ASP A 57 -20.77 10.18 23.21
N LYS A 58 -21.77 10.62 22.44
CA LYS A 58 -23.05 11.10 22.99
C LYS A 58 -23.84 10.01 23.72
N ALA A 59 -23.72 8.77 23.26
CA ALA A 59 -24.35 7.62 23.90
C ALA A 59 -23.58 7.14 25.15
N GLY A 60 -22.40 7.69 25.45
CA GLY A 60 -21.54 7.23 26.55
C GLY A 60 -20.95 5.84 26.31
N LEU A 61 -20.88 5.39 25.05
CA LEU A 61 -20.50 4.03 24.66
C LEU A 61 -19.04 3.91 24.19
N LEU A 62 -18.23 4.96 24.27
CA LEU A 62 -16.78 4.85 24.11
C LEU A 62 -16.16 4.10 25.28
N SER A 63 -16.31 2.79 25.30
CA SER A 63 -15.46 1.89 26.08
C SER A 63 -14.38 1.37 25.14
N ALA A 64 -13.26 2.09 25.03
CA ALA A 64 -12.07 1.56 24.37
C ALA A 64 -11.53 0.40 25.22
N ASN A 65 -11.55 -0.81 24.68
CA ASN A 65 -10.80 -1.93 25.25
C ASN A 65 -9.31 -1.53 25.32
N LYS A 66 -8.70 -1.67 26.50
CA LYS A 66 -7.29 -1.37 26.78
C LYS A 66 -6.44 -2.62 26.61
#